data_AF-D7FVF9-F1
#
_entry.id   AF-D7FVF9-F1
#
_cell.length_a   1.000
_cell.length_b   1.000
_cell.length_c   1.000
_cell.angle_alpha   90.00
_cell.angle_beta   90.00
_cell.angle_gamma   90.00
#
_symmetry.space_group_name_H-M   'P 1'
#
loop_
_entity.id
_entity.type
_entity.pdbx_description
1 polymer ?
#
loop_
_entity_poly.entity_id
_entity_poly.type
_entity_poly.pdbx_seq_one_letter_code
_entity_poly.pdbx_strand_id
1 'polypeptide(L)'
;MVLGRYEKVMVEMTNRGIAPDSIVIDGVVGGFVQSGDVGEAISFAQHAYNQYGCAPTAGKFCRVVHAAAALDDGQHEARRAIVVAEQMWEGDWRGEGKTSHPVLGHANLRRLLEERGAFDY
;
A
#
# COMPACT_ATOMS: atom_id res chain seq x y z
N MET A 1 16.12 7.70 0.39
CA MET A 1 15.15 7.87 1.49
C MET A 1 14.36 9.15 1.20
N VAL A 2 13.30 9.03 0.40
CA VAL A 2 12.53 10.15 -0.18
C VAL A 2 11.28 10.49 0.66
N LEU A 3 11.01 9.72 1.73
CA LEU A 3 9.97 9.98 2.73
C LEU A 3 9.93 11.42 3.28
N GLY A 4 11.06 12.13 3.31
CA GLY A 4 11.20 13.41 4.01
C GLY A 4 10.32 14.57 3.53
N ARG A 5 9.71 14.50 2.33
CA ARG A 5 8.74 15.54 1.90
C ARG A 5 7.33 15.26 2.41
N TYR A 6 6.89 14.00 2.39
CA TYR A 6 5.54 13.63 2.80
C TYR A 6 5.41 13.46 4.31
N GLU A 7 6.48 13.01 4.97
CA GLU A 7 6.58 13.01 6.43
C GLU A 7 6.39 14.42 7.03
N LYS A 8 6.96 15.46 6.38
CA LYS A 8 6.74 16.85 6.79
C LYS A 8 5.28 17.26 6.72
N VAL A 9 4.55 16.82 5.69
CA VAL A 9 3.11 17.11 5.56
C VAL A 9 2.33 16.42 6.67
N MET A 10 2.64 15.17 6.96
CA MET A 10 2.00 14.40 8.04
C MET A 10 2.26 15.02 9.43
N VAL A 11 3.51 15.40 9.69
CA VAL A 11 3.93 16.08 10.93
C VAL A 11 3.24 17.43 11.06
N GLU A 12 3.17 18.22 9.99
CA GLU A 12 2.50 19.54 10.01
C GLU A 12 0.99 19.40 10.26
N MET A 13 0.33 18.44 9.62
CA MET A 13 -1.09 18.14 9.89
C MET A 13 -1.31 17.77 11.35
N THR A 14 -0.46 16.87 11.89
CA THR A 14 -0.54 16.42 13.28
C THR A 14 -0.28 17.57 14.26
N ASN A 15 0.70 18.44 13.99
CA ASN A 15 1.01 19.63 14.80
C ASN A 15 -0.17 20.62 14.84
N ARG A 16 -0.99 20.66 13.79
CA ARG A 16 -2.21 21.46 13.72
C ARG A 16 -3.43 20.77 14.34
N GLY A 17 -3.25 19.58 14.92
CA GLY A 17 -4.33 18.77 15.48
C GLY A 17 -5.22 18.10 14.43
N ILE A 18 -4.77 18.02 13.17
CA ILE A 18 -5.50 17.40 12.07
C ILE A 18 -4.90 16.02 11.82
N ALA A 19 -5.67 14.97 12.08
CA ALA A 19 -5.25 13.61 11.76
C ALA A 19 -5.23 13.40 10.24
N PRO A 20 -4.19 12.78 9.68
CA PRO A 20 -4.20 12.33 8.29
C PRO A 20 -5.33 11.32 8.06
N ASP A 21 -6.02 11.45 6.93
CA ASP A 21 -7.05 10.51 6.49
C ASP A 21 -6.61 9.75 5.23
N SER A 22 -7.42 8.76 4.83
CA SER A 22 -7.13 7.91 3.68
C SER A 22 -7.02 8.67 2.36
N ILE A 23 -7.63 9.85 2.23
CA ILE A 23 -7.54 10.69 1.02
C ILE A 23 -6.13 11.27 0.91
N VAL A 24 -5.58 11.77 2.03
CA VAL A 24 -4.19 12.26 2.07
C VAL A 24 -3.22 11.13 1.77
N ILE A 25 -3.39 9.96 2.40
CA ILE A 25 -2.51 8.81 2.15
C ILE A 25 -2.58 8.36 0.69
N ASP A 26 -3.79 8.28 0.12
CA ASP A 26 -3.98 7.92 -1.29
C ASP A 26 -3.29 8.90 -2.24
N GLY A 27 -3.35 10.20 -1.95
CA GLY A 27 -2.66 11.22 -2.73
C GLY A 27 -1.16 10.97 -2.79
N VAL A 28 -0.54 10.73 -1.62
CA VAL A 28 0.91 10.50 -1.50
C VAL A 28 1.32 9.19 -2.17
N VAL A 29 0.66 8.08 -1.85
CA VAL A 29 0.91 6.76 -2.44
C VAL A 29 0.74 6.82 -3.97
N GLY A 30 -0.28 7.53 -4.44
CA GLY A 30 -0.52 7.75 -5.86
C GLY A 30 0.60 8.49 -6.58
N GLY A 31 1.15 9.53 -5.93
CA GLY A 31 2.27 10.29 -6.45
C GLY A 31 3.52 9.42 -6.62
N PHE A 32 3.88 8.64 -5.59
CA PHE A 32 5.01 7.73 -5.67
C PHE A 32 4.87 6.68 -6.79
N VAL A 33 3.69 6.07 -6.93
CA VAL A 33 3.44 5.11 -8.03
C VAL A 33 3.55 5.77 -9.41
N GLN A 34 3.08 7.01 -9.58
CA GLN A 34 3.22 7.75 -10.84
C GLN A 34 4.68 8.12 -11.15
N SER A 35 5.50 8.36 -10.13
CA SER A 35 6.92 8.64 -10.29
C SER A 35 7.78 7.38 -10.47
N GLY A 36 7.20 6.19 -10.33
CA GLY A 36 7.91 4.90 -10.40
C GLY A 36 8.56 4.46 -9.08
N ASP A 37 8.41 5.27 -8.02
CA ASP A 37 9.00 5.04 -6.70
C ASP A 37 8.13 4.10 -5.84
N VAL A 38 7.85 2.90 -6.37
CA VAL A 38 6.89 1.96 -5.75
C VAL A 38 7.32 1.54 -4.33
N GLY A 39 8.63 1.39 -4.09
CA GLY A 39 9.15 1.05 -2.77
C GLY A 39 8.93 2.13 -1.70
N GLU A 40 9.01 3.40 -2.10
CA GLU A 40 8.70 4.52 -1.21
C GLU A 40 7.17 4.59 -0.97
N ALA A 41 6.35 4.24 -1.96
CA ALA A 41 4.89 4.12 -1.78
C ALA A 41 4.52 3.09 -0.71
N ILE A 42 5.16 1.91 -0.73
CA ILE A 42 4.94 0.83 0.25
C ILE A 42 5.41 1.26 1.64
N SER A 43 6.60 1.85 1.71
CA SER A 43 7.19 2.29 2.98
C SER A 43 6.39 3.41 3.64
N PHE A 44 5.91 4.38 2.85
CA PHE A 44 5.07 5.46 3.34
C PHE A 44 3.73 4.95 3.87
N ALA A 45 3.06 4.07 3.12
CA ALA A 45 1.79 3.50 3.56
C ALA A 45 1.95 2.72 4.88
N GLN A 46 2.98 1.88 4.98
CA GLN A 46 3.28 1.13 6.21
C GLN A 46 3.55 2.06 7.39
N HIS A 47 4.36 3.11 7.18
CA HIS A 47 4.63 4.11 8.21
C HIS A 47 3.35 4.85 8.63
N ALA A 48 2.52 5.26 7.67
CA ALA A 48 1.27 5.96 7.95
C ALA A 48 0.33 5.10 8.82
N TYR A 49 0.24 3.81 8.52
CA TYR A 49 -0.55 2.87 9.31
C TYR A 49 0.02 2.67 10.71
N ASN A 50 1.33 2.42 10.84
CA ASN A 50 1.99 2.18 12.13
C ASN A 50 1.93 3.40 13.06
N GLN A 51 2.10 4.60 12.50
CA GLN A 51 2.23 5.82 13.28
C GLN A 51 0.89 6.48 13.58
N TYR A 52 -0.05 6.42 12.63
CA TYR A 52 -1.31 7.18 12.69
C TYR A 52 -2.56 6.30 12.60
N GLY A 53 -2.43 4.98 12.45
CA GLY A 53 -3.57 4.07 12.24
C GLY A 53 -4.29 4.29 10.92
N CYS A 54 -3.67 5.00 9.97
CA CYS A 54 -4.29 5.41 8.72
C CYS A 54 -3.79 4.55 7.55
N ALA A 55 -4.69 3.80 6.92
CA ALA A 55 -4.40 3.05 5.72
C ALA A 55 -4.87 3.82 4.47
N PRO A 56 -4.18 3.66 3.32
CA PRO A 56 -4.74 4.08 2.03
C PRO A 56 -6.06 3.33 1.76
N THR A 57 -6.84 3.76 0.78
CA THR A 57 -7.92 2.89 0.28
C THR A 57 -7.29 1.64 -0.32
N ALA A 58 -7.92 0.49 -0.07
CA ALA A 58 -7.32 -0.75 -0.54
C ALA A 58 -7.20 -0.76 -2.09
N GLY A 59 -8.09 -0.06 -2.83
CA GLY A 59 -8.01 0.04 -4.30
C GLY A 59 -6.77 0.80 -4.76
N LYS A 60 -6.38 1.83 -4.00
CA LYS A 60 -5.14 2.55 -4.22
C LYS A 60 -3.93 1.67 -3.91
N PHE A 61 -3.95 0.94 -2.79
CA PHE A 61 -2.85 0.08 -2.40
C PHE A 61 -2.66 -1.12 -3.36
N CYS A 62 -3.74 -1.65 -3.91
CA CYS A 62 -3.67 -2.67 -4.94
C CYS A 62 -2.95 -2.20 -6.20
N ARG A 63 -3.06 -0.93 -6.58
CA ARG A 63 -2.26 -0.36 -7.67
C ARG A 63 -0.76 -0.35 -7.33
N VAL A 64 -0.39 -0.22 -6.06
CA VAL A 64 0.99 -0.35 -5.58
C VAL A 64 1.49 -1.78 -5.80
N VAL A 65 0.69 -2.79 -5.41
CA VAL A 65 1.07 -4.21 -5.61
C VAL A 65 1.22 -4.53 -7.10
N HIS A 66 0.30 -4.07 -7.94
CA HIS A 66 0.39 -4.23 -9.39
C HIS A 66 1.61 -3.52 -9.99
N ALA A 67 1.88 -2.29 -9.55
CA ALA A 67 3.05 -1.54 -10.01
C ALA A 67 4.36 -2.23 -9.61
N ALA A 68 4.43 -2.76 -8.38
CA ALA A 68 5.58 -3.53 -7.91
C ALA A 68 5.78 -4.79 -8.75
N ALA A 69 4.71 -5.57 -9.00
CA ALA A 69 4.77 -6.79 -9.78
C ALA A 69 5.11 -6.57 -11.28
N ALA A 70 4.96 -5.34 -11.78
CA ALA A 70 5.28 -4.98 -13.15
C ALA A 70 6.75 -4.58 -13.36
N LEU A 71 7.55 -4.42 -12.29
CA LEU A 71 8.99 -4.14 -12.39
C LEU A 71 9.77 -5.43 -12.70
N ASP A 72 10.85 -5.33 -13.48
CA ASP A 72 11.67 -6.48 -13.90
C ASP A 72 12.29 -7.26 -12.71
N ASP A 73 12.59 -6.57 -11.61
CA ASP A 73 13.10 -7.11 -10.34
C ASP A 73 12.10 -6.93 -9.18
N GLY A 74 10.83 -6.68 -9.51
CA GLY A 74 9.80 -6.24 -8.59
C GLY A 74 9.26 -7.28 -7.62
N GLN A 75 9.70 -8.54 -7.69
CA GLN A 75 9.21 -9.62 -6.82
C GLN A 75 9.38 -9.29 -5.34
N HIS A 76 10.51 -8.69 -4.97
CA HIS A 76 10.77 -8.30 -3.58
C HIS A 76 9.80 -7.21 -3.11
N GLU A 77 9.59 -6.17 -3.92
CA GLU A 77 8.64 -5.09 -3.63
C GLU A 77 7.20 -5.61 -3.61
N ALA A 78 6.82 -6.50 -4.53
CA ALA A 78 5.49 -7.09 -4.57
C ALA A 78 5.22 -7.93 -3.31
N ARG A 79 6.19 -8.75 -2.90
CA ARG A 79 6.10 -9.54 -1.66
C ARG A 79 6.01 -8.64 -0.43
N ARG A 80 6.81 -7.58 -0.36
CA ARG A 80 6.73 -6.59 0.73
C ARG A 80 5.36 -5.90 0.76
N ALA A 81 4.84 -5.50 -0.39
CA ALA A 81 3.52 -4.87 -0.49
C ALA A 81 2.41 -5.79 0.04
N ILE A 82 2.48 -7.10 -0.23
CA ILE A 82 1.51 -8.08 0.29
C ILE A 82 1.56 -8.15 1.81
N VAL A 83 2.76 -8.27 2.41
CA VAL A 83 2.92 -8.32 3.87
C VAL A 83 2.36 -7.04 4.53
N VAL A 84 2.62 -5.89 3.92
CA VAL A 84 2.07 -4.60 4.39
C VAL A 84 0.54 -4.57 4.27
N ALA A 85 -0.04 -5.11 3.19
CA ALA A 85 -1.49 -5.23 3.06
C ALA A 85 -2.09 -6.13 4.14
N GLU A 86 -1.48 -7.27 4.43
CA GLU A 86 -1.93 -8.19 5.49
C GLU A 86 -1.89 -7.53 6.87
N GLN A 87 -0.91 -6.66 7.11
CA GLN A 87 -0.80 -5.88 8.33
C GLN A 87 -1.93 -4.83 8.45
N MET A 88 -2.29 -4.16 7.35
CA MET A 88 -3.31 -3.10 7.34
C MET A 88 -4.73 -3.65 7.45
N TRP A 89 -4.97 -4.82 6.86
CA TRP A 89 -6.26 -5.48 6.79
C TRP A 89 -6.09 -6.94 7.22
N GLU A 90 -6.22 -7.22 8.52
CA GLU A 90 -6.10 -8.55 9.14
C GLU A 90 -6.99 -9.60 8.45
N GLY A 91 -6.49 -10.24 7.39
CA GLY A 91 -7.15 -11.35 6.70
C GLY A 91 -8.47 -11.04 5.98
N ASP A 92 -9.04 -9.83 6.11
CA ASP A 92 -10.33 -9.43 5.51
C ASP A 92 -10.23 -9.02 4.01
N TRP A 93 -9.20 -9.53 3.32
CA TRP A 93 -9.19 -9.61 1.86
C TRP A 93 -9.78 -10.95 1.36
N ARG A 94 -10.05 -11.89 2.29
CA ARG A 94 -10.65 -13.22 2.05
C ARG A 94 -12.17 -13.22 2.06
N GLY A 95 -12.81 -12.10 2.41
CA GLY A 95 -14.24 -11.87 2.19
C GLY A 95 -15.21 -12.36 3.27
N GLU A 96 -14.84 -12.35 4.56
CA GLU A 96 -15.77 -12.76 5.64
C GLU A 96 -15.92 -11.76 6.81
N GLY A 97 -15.25 -10.61 6.79
CA GLY A 97 -15.30 -9.57 7.83
C GLY A 97 -15.94 -8.25 7.37
N LYS A 98 -16.34 -7.43 8.34
CA LYS A 98 -17.22 -6.25 8.19
C LYS A 98 -16.59 -5.00 7.56
N THR A 99 -15.60 -5.11 6.67
CA THR A 99 -15.11 -3.95 5.91
C THR A 99 -15.60 -3.97 4.47
N SER A 100 -16.54 -3.08 4.15
CA SER A 100 -17.30 -3.02 2.89
C SER A 100 -16.50 -2.55 1.66
N HIS A 101 -15.20 -2.79 1.60
CA HIS A 101 -14.38 -2.42 0.44
C HIS A 101 -13.62 -3.64 -0.12
N PRO A 102 -14.30 -4.47 -0.95
CA PRO A 102 -13.75 -5.64 -1.61
C PRO A 102 -12.81 -5.17 -2.73
N VAL A 103 -11.56 -4.96 -2.39
CA VAL A 103 -10.73 -4.13 -3.27
C VAL A 103 -10.23 -4.83 -4.52
N LEU A 104 -10.22 -6.15 -4.57
CA LEU A 104 -9.96 -6.90 -5.78
C LEU A 104 -10.61 -8.26 -5.68
N GLY A 105 -11.34 -8.66 -6.71
CA GLY A 105 -11.62 -10.07 -6.93
C GLY A 105 -10.32 -10.87 -6.83
N HIS A 106 -10.25 -11.70 -5.80
CA HIS A 106 -9.15 -12.57 -5.35
C HIS A 106 -8.39 -13.33 -6.47
N ALA A 107 -8.99 -13.48 -7.65
CA ALA A 107 -8.46 -14.25 -8.77
C ALA A 107 -7.38 -13.54 -9.59
N ASN A 108 -7.36 -12.19 -9.69
CA ASN A 108 -6.46 -11.52 -10.64
C ASN A 108 -5.08 -11.22 -10.06
N LEU A 109 -5.01 -10.74 -8.81
CA LEU A 109 -3.73 -10.35 -8.21
C LEU A 109 -2.94 -11.57 -7.73
N ARG A 110 -3.62 -12.55 -7.11
CA ARG A 110 -2.99 -13.80 -6.69
C ARG A 110 -2.44 -14.56 -7.89
N ARG A 111 -3.23 -14.70 -8.96
CA ARG A 111 -2.78 -15.31 -10.22
C ARG A 111 -1.60 -14.57 -10.82
N LEU A 112 -1.61 -13.24 -10.84
CA LEU A 112 -0.47 -12.44 -11.31
C LEU A 112 0.81 -12.73 -10.52
N LEU A 113 0.70 -12.86 -9.19
CA LEU A 113 1.82 -13.14 -8.30
C LEU A 113 2.31 -14.60 -8.41
N GLU A 114 1.39 -15.55 -8.57
CA GLU A 114 1.67 -16.97 -8.85
C GLU A 114 2.33 -17.16 -10.23
N GLU A 115 1.80 -16.54 -11.29
CA GLU A 115 2.39 -16.55 -12.64
C GLU A 115 3.79 -15.92 -12.69
N ARG A 116 4.11 -15.06 -11.73
CA ARG A 116 5.39 -14.39 -11.61
C ARG A 116 6.31 -15.04 -10.58
N GLY A 117 5.97 -16.22 -10.05
CA GLY A 117 6.83 -16.98 -9.13
C GLY A 117 7.07 -16.31 -7.78
N ALA A 118 6.21 -15.36 -7.37
CA ALA A 118 6.40 -14.61 -6.11
C ALA A 118 6.22 -15.48 -4.84
N PHE A 119 5.76 -16.72 -5.01
CA PHE A 119 5.53 -17.71 -3.95
C PHE A 119 6.38 -18.99 -4.09
N ASP A 120 7.25 -19.06 -5.10
CA ASP A 120 8.11 -20.24 -5.30
C ASP A 120 9.41 -20.12 -4.46
N TYR A 121 9.79 -21.22 -3.81
CA TYR A 121 10.91 -21.33 -2.86
C TYR A 121 12.23 -21.71 -3.54
#